data_AF-A0A3P2AGM0-F1
#
_entry.id   AF-A0A3P2AGM0-F1
#
_cell.length_a   1.000
_cell.length_b   1.000
_cell.length_c   1.000
_cell.angle_alpha   90.00
_cell.angle_beta   90.00
_cell.angle_gamma   90.00
#
_symmetry.space_group_name_H-M   'P 1'
#
loop_
_entity.id
_entity.type
_entity.pdbx_description
1 polymer ?
#
loop_
_entity_poly.entity_id
_entity_poly.type
_entity_poly.pdbx_seq_one_letter_code
_entity_poly.pdbx_strand_id
1 'polypeptide(L)'
;MREKILNVVAQLINRYGLKKFTVDEVATTLRISKKTIYQYFSGKDEMIHEYFVANLESDKQNMDKAMQEASGFRNKLYALVHTNRCYGLPIFVMGEAKQFYPEEWAEIESLRKYKLAALNELLKCAKKDGVIKDDVHFGILTAMLERSSDIILDTDFLLENKLHVAQAIDAALDIILYGIEKENKDDK
;
A
#
# COMPACT_ATOMS: atom_id res chain seq x y z
N MET A 1 13.53 -24.23 2.10
CA MET A 1 14.69 -23.39 2.50
C MET A 1 14.58 -21.99 1.93
N ARG A 2 14.32 -21.83 0.61
CA ARG A 2 14.07 -20.53 -0.04
C ARG A 2 13.15 -19.60 0.77
N GLU A 3 12.00 -20.08 1.21
CA GLU A 3 11.06 -19.30 2.05
C GLU A 3 11.65 -18.85 3.39
N LYS A 4 12.46 -19.68 4.07
CA LYS A 4 13.12 -19.30 5.32
C LYS A 4 14.12 -18.17 5.10
N ILE A 5 14.83 -18.21 3.97
CA ILE A 5 15.73 -17.13 3.53
C ILE A 5 14.91 -15.86 3.26
N LEU A 6 13.84 -15.96 2.47
CA LEU A 6 13.00 -14.82 2.12
C LEU A 6 12.36 -14.16 3.35
N ASN A 7 11.93 -14.96 4.34
CA ASN A 7 11.39 -14.45 5.61
C ASN A 7 12.44 -13.64 6.39
N VAL A 8 13.69 -14.10 6.44
CA VAL A 8 14.78 -13.35 7.09
C VAL A 8 15.14 -12.10 6.31
N VAL A 9 15.18 -12.18 4.97
CA VAL A 9 15.35 -11.01 4.09
C VAL A 9 14.27 -9.97 4.38
N ALA A 10 13.00 -10.37 4.42
CA ALA A 10 11.90 -9.47 4.71
C ALA A 10 12.04 -8.78 6.08
N GLN A 11 12.44 -9.52 7.11
CA GLN A 11 12.69 -8.95 8.44
C GLN A 11 13.83 -7.93 8.43
N LEU A 12 14.93 -8.22 7.73
CA LEU A 12 16.08 -7.33 7.63
C LEU A 12 15.77 -6.09 6.79
N ILE A 13 15.05 -6.23 5.67
CA ILE A 13 14.57 -5.10 4.86
C ILE A 13 13.64 -4.21 5.69
N ASN A 14 12.66 -4.79 6.38
CA ASN A 14 11.71 -4.04 7.20
C ASN A 14 12.38 -3.32 8.38
N ARG A 15 13.58 -3.76 8.79
CA ARG A 15 14.33 -3.16 9.90
C ARG A 15 15.37 -2.14 9.45
N TYR A 16 16.05 -2.40 8.34
CA TYR A 16 17.25 -1.67 7.94
C TYR A 16 17.12 -0.96 6.59
N GLY A 17 16.18 -1.37 5.74
CA GLY A 17 16.04 -0.90 4.37
C GLY A 17 16.73 -1.80 3.36
N LEU A 18 16.40 -1.59 2.09
CA LEU A 18 16.93 -2.29 0.93
C LEU A 18 18.44 -2.10 0.81
N LYS A 19 18.94 -0.91 1.14
CA LYS A 19 20.38 -0.62 1.03
C LYS A 19 21.20 -1.25 2.13
N LYS A 20 20.74 -1.16 3.37
CA LYS A 20 21.56 -1.53 4.54
C LYS A 20 21.54 -3.02 4.86
N PHE A 21 20.52 -3.79 4.46
CA PHE A 21 20.55 -5.22 4.71
C PHE A 21 21.68 -5.90 3.92
N THR A 22 22.25 -6.97 4.48
CA THR A 22 23.32 -7.74 3.84
C THR A 22 23.01 -9.24 3.78
N VAL A 23 23.51 -9.92 2.75
CA VAL A 23 23.41 -11.39 2.62
C VAL A 23 24.18 -12.09 3.76
N ASP A 24 25.18 -11.42 4.32
CA ASP A 24 26.00 -11.89 5.44
C ASP A 24 25.19 -11.98 6.73
N GLU A 25 24.35 -10.97 7.00
CA GLU A 25 23.40 -10.99 8.10
C GLU A 25 22.37 -12.10 7.88
N VAL A 26 21.84 -12.27 6.66
CA VAL A 26 20.91 -13.38 6.35
C VAL A 26 21.55 -14.74 6.67
N ALA A 27 22.79 -14.95 6.23
CA ALA A 27 23.56 -16.17 6.48
C ALA A 27 23.79 -16.40 7.98
N THR A 28 24.15 -15.34 8.70
CA THR A 28 24.41 -15.37 10.15
C THR A 28 23.14 -15.69 10.93
N THR A 29 22.03 -15.02 10.62
CA THR A 29 20.72 -15.25 11.25
C THR A 29 20.24 -16.68 11.07
N LEU A 30 20.46 -17.27 9.88
CA LEU A 30 20.05 -18.65 9.58
C LEU A 30 21.09 -19.71 9.96
N ARG A 31 22.31 -19.30 10.38
CA ARG A 31 23.45 -20.18 10.62
C ARG A 31 23.79 -21.08 9.42
N ILE A 32 23.77 -20.50 8.22
CA ILE A 32 24.11 -21.17 6.96
C ILE A 32 25.24 -20.42 6.23
N SER A 33 25.83 -21.03 5.20
CA SER A 33 26.81 -20.35 4.35
C SER A 33 26.14 -19.44 3.32
N LYS A 34 26.81 -18.37 2.86
CA LYS A 34 26.35 -17.58 1.70
C LYS A 34 26.18 -18.45 0.46
N LYS A 35 27.06 -19.46 0.29
CA LYS A 35 26.95 -20.44 -0.80
C LYS A 35 25.61 -21.16 -0.78
N THR A 36 25.08 -21.50 0.41
CA THR A 36 23.75 -22.09 0.55
C THR A 36 22.65 -21.13 0.13
N ILE A 37 22.78 -19.83 0.45
CA ILE A 37 21.81 -18.82 0.02
C ILE A 37 21.82 -18.68 -1.51
N TYR A 38 23.01 -18.60 -2.11
CA TYR A 38 23.16 -18.44 -3.56
C TYR A 38 22.73 -19.66 -4.39
N GLN A 39 22.41 -20.79 -3.74
CA GLN A 39 21.73 -21.91 -4.43
C GLN A 39 20.25 -21.63 -4.69
N TYR A 40 19.64 -20.68 -3.97
CA TYR A 40 18.21 -20.36 -4.07
C TYR A 40 17.92 -18.98 -4.67
N PHE A 41 18.93 -18.10 -4.68
CA PHE A 41 18.85 -16.74 -5.22
C PHE A 41 20.15 -16.43 -5.95
N SER A 42 20.06 -15.83 -7.12
CA SER A 42 21.17 -15.36 -7.94
C SER A 42 21.91 -14.17 -7.32
N GLY A 43 21.24 -13.37 -6.49
CA GLY A 43 21.82 -12.16 -5.92
C GLY A 43 20.93 -11.46 -4.90
N LYS A 44 21.44 -10.35 -4.36
CA LYS A 44 20.70 -9.47 -3.45
C LYS A 44 19.46 -8.87 -4.13
N ASP A 45 19.58 -8.51 -5.40
CA ASP A 45 18.49 -7.88 -6.17
C ASP A 45 17.32 -8.86 -6.37
N GLU A 46 17.58 -10.14 -6.67
CA GLU A 46 16.51 -11.16 -6.73
C GLU A 46 15.80 -11.29 -5.38
N MET A 47 16.53 -11.23 -4.25
CA MET A 47 15.89 -11.28 -2.93
C MET A 47 15.01 -10.07 -2.66
N ILE A 48 15.39 -8.88 -3.16
CA ILE A 48 14.60 -7.65 -3.08
C ILE A 48 13.36 -7.78 -3.94
N HIS A 49 13.51 -8.21 -5.19
CA HIS A 49 12.41 -8.43 -6.11
C HIS A 49 11.38 -9.39 -5.51
N GLU A 50 11.82 -10.55 -5.02
CA GLU A 50 10.96 -11.56 -4.40
C GLU A 50 10.29 -11.06 -3.11
N TYR A 51 10.97 -10.19 -2.35
CA TYR A 51 10.36 -9.49 -1.23
C TYR A 51 9.19 -8.60 -1.68
N PHE A 52 9.36 -7.81 -2.74
CA PHE A 52 8.29 -6.97 -3.28
C PHE A 52 7.15 -7.81 -3.84
N VAL A 53 7.44 -8.81 -4.67
CA VAL A 53 6.44 -9.74 -5.22
C VAL A 53 5.59 -10.34 -4.09
N ALA A 54 6.22 -10.90 -3.06
CA ALA A 54 5.51 -11.52 -1.95
C ALA A 54 4.63 -10.54 -1.17
N ASN A 55 5.09 -9.30 -0.93
CA ASN A 55 4.31 -8.30 -0.20
C ASN A 55 3.14 -7.76 -1.04
N LEU A 56 3.39 -7.40 -2.31
CA LEU A 56 2.40 -6.80 -3.20
C LEU A 56 1.32 -7.80 -3.64
N GLU A 57 1.72 -9.04 -3.95
CA GLU A 57 0.76 -10.11 -4.27
C GLU A 57 -0.09 -10.46 -3.05
N SER A 58 0.53 -10.59 -1.87
CA SER A 58 -0.21 -10.84 -0.63
C SER A 58 -1.22 -9.72 -0.34
N ASP A 59 -0.86 -8.46 -0.57
CA ASP A 59 -1.79 -7.35 -0.38
C ASP A 59 -2.95 -7.41 -1.38
N LYS A 60 -2.67 -7.63 -2.66
CA LYS A 60 -3.71 -7.76 -3.70
C LYS A 60 -4.70 -8.87 -3.35
N GLN A 61 -4.20 -10.06 -3.00
CA GLN A 61 -5.06 -11.20 -2.64
C GLN A 61 -5.91 -10.93 -1.39
N ASN A 62 -5.33 -10.28 -0.37
CA ASN A 62 -6.06 -9.92 0.83
C ASN A 62 -7.15 -8.88 0.53
N MET A 63 -6.87 -7.94 -0.37
CA MET A 63 -7.85 -6.95 -0.84
C MET A 63 -8.99 -7.59 -1.59
N ASP A 64 -8.69 -8.45 -2.56
CA ASP A 64 -9.71 -9.16 -3.33
C ASP A 64 -10.62 -9.98 -2.42
N LYS A 65 -10.03 -10.69 -1.45
CA LYS A 65 -10.78 -11.46 -0.46
C LYS A 65 -11.65 -10.56 0.43
N ALA A 66 -11.08 -9.50 1.01
CA ALA A 66 -11.83 -8.59 1.88
C ALA A 66 -12.97 -7.88 1.13
N MET A 67 -12.76 -7.52 -0.14
CA MET A 67 -13.78 -6.92 -1.01
C MET A 67 -14.92 -7.88 -1.35
N GLN A 68 -14.63 -9.18 -1.50
CA GLN A 68 -15.63 -10.22 -1.74
C GLN A 68 -16.47 -10.51 -0.49
N GLU A 69 -15.85 -10.49 0.69
CA GLU A 69 -16.52 -10.75 1.96
C GLU A 69 -17.30 -9.53 2.49
N ALA A 70 -16.87 -8.31 2.13
CA ALA A 70 -17.48 -7.07 2.59
C ALA A 70 -18.86 -6.82 1.97
N SER A 71 -19.81 -6.40 2.80
CA SER A 71 -21.16 -6.01 2.41
C SER A 71 -21.41 -4.51 2.67
N GLY A 72 -22.07 -3.85 1.73
CA GLY A 72 -22.33 -2.41 1.78
C GLY A 72 -21.13 -1.55 1.38
N PHE A 73 -21.42 -0.31 0.97
CA PHE A 73 -20.44 0.62 0.43
C PHE A 73 -19.28 0.91 1.41
N ARG A 74 -19.59 1.23 2.67
CA ARG A 74 -18.58 1.60 3.68
C ARG A 74 -17.59 0.48 3.95
N ASN A 75 -18.07 -0.75 4.15
CA ASN A 75 -17.19 -1.88 4.43
C ASN A 75 -16.34 -2.25 3.21
N LYS A 76 -16.88 -2.14 2.00
CA LYS A 76 -16.11 -2.33 0.76
C LYS A 76 -15.05 -1.24 0.59
N LEU A 77 -15.39 0.02 0.87
CA LEU A 77 -14.43 1.12 0.83
C LEU A 77 -13.28 0.86 1.82
N TYR A 78 -13.64 0.49 3.06
CA TYR A 78 -12.66 0.14 4.08
C TYR A 78 -11.79 -1.06 3.66
N ALA A 79 -12.41 -2.12 3.14
CA ALA A 79 -11.71 -3.30 2.63
C ALA A 79 -10.75 -2.97 1.49
N LEU A 80 -11.05 -1.96 0.67
CA LEU A 80 -10.19 -1.57 -0.44
C LEU A 80 -8.93 -0.81 0.03
N VAL A 81 -9.12 0.09 1.00
CA VAL A 81 -8.10 1.08 1.39
C VAL A 81 -7.32 0.71 2.65
N HIS A 82 -7.85 -0.21 3.48
CA HIS A 82 -7.22 -0.68 4.72
C HIS A 82 -6.83 -2.15 4.72
N THR A 83 -6.62 -2.78 3.56
CA THR A 83 -6.02 -4.11 3.57
C THR A 83 -4.69 -4.09 4.27
N ASN A 84 -4.58 -4.95 5.29
CA ASN A 84 -3.56 -4.99 6.33
C ASN A 84 -2.09 -5.06 5.84
N ARG A 85 -1.80 -4.99 4.53
CA ARG A 85 -0.46 -5.26 3.97
C ARG A 85 0.06 -4.26 2.93
N CYS A 86 -0.77 -3.51 2.20
CA CYS A 86 -0.29 -2.54 1.19
C CYS A 86 0.67 -1.52 1.77
N TYR A 87 0.37 -1.14 3.01
CA TYR A 87 1.08 -0.14 3.79
C TYR A 87 1.92 -0.76 4.91
N GLY A 88 2.13 -2.09 4.84
CA GLY A 88 3.06 -2.81 5.70
C GLY A 88 4.52 -2.56 5.32
N LEU A 89 4.77 -2.02 4.12
CA LEU A 89 6.09 -1.53 3.74
C LEU A 89 6.43 -0.29 4.56
N PRO A 90 7.57 -0.26 5.25
CA PRO A 90 8.02 0.96 5.90
C PRO A 90 8.24 2.08 4.88
N ILE A 91 7.91 3.33 5.26
CA ILE A 91 8.03 4.52 4.39
C ILE A 91 9.45 4.64 3.80
N PHE A 92 10.48 4.37 4.59
CA PHE A 92 11.86 4.42 4.10
C PHE A 92 12.17 3.34 3.06
N VAL A 93 11.52 2.16 3.12
CA VAL A 93 11.66 1.11 2.08
C VAL A 93 11.05 1.59 0.78
N MET A 94 9.88 2.26 0.84
CA MET A 94 9.25 2.86 -0.34
C MET A 94 10.12 3.97 -0.93
N GLY A 95 10.72 4.81 -0.10
CA GLY A 95 11.63 5.87 -0.54
C GLY A 95 12.88 5.32 -1.23
N GLU A 96 13.49 4.28 -0.64
CA GLU A 96 14.61 3.58 -1.26
C GLU A 96 14.21 2.87 -2.57
N ALA A 97 13.01 2.29 -2.63
CA ALA A 97 12.51 1.67 -3.86
C ALA A 97 12.37 2.70 -4.99
N LYS A 98 11.67 3.81 -4.72
CA LYS A 98 11.49 4.92 -5.67
C LYS A 98 12.82 5.47 -6.19
N GLN A 99 13.84 5.54 -5.34
CA GLN A 99 15.14 6.13 -5.69
C GLN A 99 16.09 5.16 -6.39
N PHE A 100 16.12 3.88 -5.98
CA PHE A 100 17.18 2.95 -6.37
C PHE A 100 16.69 1.67 -7.09
N TYR A 101 15.39 1.36 -7.01
CA TYR A 101 14.79 0.12 -7.51
C TYR A 101 13.54 0.44 -8.34
N PRO A 102 13.70 1.02 -9.55
CA PRO A 102 12.60 1.54 -10.35
C PRO A 102 11.61 0.47 -10.85
N GLU A 103 12.05 -0.78 -11.00
CA GLU A 103 11.18 -1.90 -11.40
C GLU A 103 10.22 -2.25 -10.25
N GLU A 104 10.73 -2.30 -9.04
CA GLU A 104 10.00 -2.55 -7.80
C GLU A 104 9.05 -1.40 -7.48
N TRP A 105 9.46 -0.17 -7.76
CA TRP A 105 8.59 0.99 -7.67
C TRP A 105 7.45 0.94 -8.70
N ALA A 106 7.71 0.45 -9.92
CA ALA A 106 6.68 0.27 -10.93
C ALA A 106 5.61 -0.75 -10.48
N GLU A 107 5.99 -1.78 -9.74
CA GLU A 107 5.03 -2.74 -9.16
C GLU A 107 4.16 -2.10 -8.05
N ILE A 108 4.73 -1.22 -7.22
CA ILE A 108 3.94 -0.43 -6.24
C ILE A 108 2.94 0.46 -6.97
N GLU A 109 3.37 1.16 -8.03
CA GLU A 109 2.50 1.99 -8.87
C GLU A 109 1.41 1.17 -9.57
N SER A 110 1.73 -0.05 -10.01
CA SER A 110 0.77 -0.99 -10.60
C SER A 110 -0.31 -1.38 -9.61
N LEU A 111 0.07 -1.72 -8.38
CA LEU A 111 -0.88 -2.02 -7.30
C LEU A 111 -1.74 -0.80 -6.96
N ARG A 112 -1.16 0.41 -6.91
CA ARG A 112 -1.94 1.65 -6.72
C ARG A 112 -3.00 1.83 -7.79
N LYS A 113 -2.62 1.70 -9.07
CA LYS A 113 -3.56 1.83 -10.20
C LYS A 113 -4.67 0.80 -10.14
N TYR A 114 -4.33 -0.44 -9.77
CA TYR A 114 -5.30 -1.50 -9.57
C TYR A 114 -6.33 -1.14 -8.48
N LYS A 115 -5.88 -0.63 -7.34
CA LYS A 115 -6.76 -0.18 -6.25
C LYS A 115 -7.64 1.00 -6.65
N LEU A 116 -7.08 1.99 -7.34
CA LEU A 116 -7.85 3.14 -7.83
C LEU A 116 -8.95 2.72 -8.83
N ALA A 117 -8.65 1.77 -9.71
CA ALA A 117 -9.67 1.23 -10.62
C ALA A 117 -10.82 0.57 -9.85
N ALA A 118 -10.51 -0.25 -8.85
CA ALA A 118 -11.51 -0.88 -7.98
C ALA A 118 -12.30 0.16 -7.15
N LEU A 119 -11.66 1.24 -6.70
CA LEU A 119 -12.31 2.35 -6.00
C LEU A 119 -13.31 3.06 -6.92
N ASN A 120 -12.88 3.37 -8.15
CA ASN A 120 -13.72 4.01 -9.15
C ASN A 120 -14.96 3.17 -9.47
N GLU A 121 -14.82 1.85 -9.62
CA GLU A 121 -15.97 0.96 -9.81
C GLU A 121 -16.88 0.89 -8.59
N LEU A 122 -16.32 0.84 -7.37
CA LEU A 122 -17.11 0.88 -6.13
C LEU A 122 -17.94 2.17 -6.03
N LEU A 123 -17.34 3.32 -6.35
CA LEU A 123 -18.01 4.61 -6.32
C LEU A 123 -19.10 4.72 -7.40
N LYS A 124 -18.87 4.17 -8.61
CA LYS A 124 -19.91 4.11 -9.66
C LYS A 124 -21.13 3.32 -9.20
N CYS A 125 -20.93 2.16 -8.60
CA CYS A 125 -22.01 1.35 -8.03
C CYS A 125 -22.73 2.11 -6.92
N ALA A 126 -21.99 2.72 -5.99
CA ALA A 126 -22.57 3.49 -4.89
C ALA A 126 -23.39 4.70 -5.38
N LYS A 127 -22.97 5.36 -6.45
CA LYS A 127 -23.76 6.42 -7.10
C LYS A 127 -25.05 5.86 -7.72
N LYS A 128 -24.96 4.74 -8.44
CA LYS A 128 -26.13 4.08 -9.04
C LYS A 128 -27.15 3.61 -8.00
N ASP A 129 -26.67 3.13 -6.85
CA ASP A 129 -27.49 2.62 -5.77
C ASP A 129 -28.03 3.74 -4.84
N GLY A 130 -27.79 5.02 -5.17
CA GLY A 130 -28.25 6.17 -4.40
C GLY A 130 -27.56 6.35 -3.04
N VAL A 131 -26.39 5.73 -2.84
CA VAL A 131 -25.59 5.86 -1.61
C VAL A 131 -24.80 7.18 -1.60
N ILE A 132 -24.36 7.64 -2.77
CA ILE A 132 -23.68 8.94 -2.93
C ILE A 132 -24.74 9.99 -3.26
N LYS A 133 -24.64 11.18 -2.64
CA LYS A 133 -25.55 12.30 -2.87
C LYS A 133 -25.57 12.70 -4.36
N ASP A 134 -26.75 13.03 -4.88
CA ASP A 134 -26.95 13.35 -6.31
C ASP A 134 -26.22 14.62 -6.75
N ASP A 135 -25.99 15.56 -5.84
CA ASP A 135 -25.30 16.83 -6.07
C ASP A 135 -23.77 16.69 -6.15
N VAL A 136 -23.22 15.50 -5.86
CA VAL A 136 -21.78 15.24 -5.96
C VAL A 136 -21.37 15.02 -7.41
N HIS A 137 -20.50 15.91 -7.90
CA HIS A 137 -19.90 15.77 -9.23
C HIS A 137 -18.88 14.62 -9.24
N PHE A 138 -19.29 13.49 -9.83
CA PHE A 138 -18.52 12.24 -9.81
C PHE A 138 -17.09 12.37 -10.37
N GLY A 139 -16.91 13.15 -11.44
CA GLY A 139 -15.59 13.38 -12.03
C GLY A 139 -14.64 14.17 -11.11
N ILE A 140 -15.18 15.02 -10.23
CA ILE A 140 -14.36 15.78 -9.26
C ILE A 140 -13.98 14.86 -8.11
N LEU A 141 -14.94 14.10 -7.56
CA LEU A 141 -14.68 13.14 -6.49
C LEU A 141 -13.59 12.13 -6.85
N THR A 142 -13.69 11.53 -8.04
CA THR A 142 -12.72 10.55 -8.53
C THR A 142 -11.35 11.18 -8.75
N ALA A 143 -11.29 12.36 -9.38
CA ALA A 143 -10.03 13.09 -9.54
C ALA A 143 -9.39 13.48 -8.20
N MET A 144 -10.17 13.89 -7.20
CA MET A 144 -9.65 14.18 -5.85
C MET A 144 -9.01 12.95 -5.22
N LEU A 145 -9.69 11.80 -5.25
CA LEU A 145 -9.17 10.55 -4.70
C LEU A 145 -7.90 10.08 -5.42
N GLU A 146 -7.86 10.18 -6.75
CA GLU A 146 -6.69 9.85 -7.54
C GLU A 146 -5.48 10.73 -7.17
N ARG A 147 -5.66 12.05 -7.08
CA ARG A 147 -4.58 12.98 -6.70
C ARG A 147 -4.17 12.85 -5.24
N SER A 148 -5.10 12.60 -4.33
CA SER A 148 -4.77 12.29 -2.94
C SER A 148 -3.93 11.02 -2.82
N SER A 149 -4.17 10.02 -3.69
CA SER A 149 -3.34 8.80 -3.70
C SER A 149 -1.88 9.06 -4.07
N ASP A 150 -1.60 10.08 -4.91
CA ASP A 150 -0.22 10.48 -5.23
C ASP A 150 0.49 11.00 -3.97
N ILE A 151 -0.20 11.84 -3.18
CA ILE A 151 0.31 12.40 -1.90
C ILE A 151 0.56 11.29 -0.88
N ILE A 152 -0.32 10.28 -0.83
CA ILE A 152 -0.20 9.14 0.09
C ILE A 152 1.04 8.27 -0.21
N LEU A 153 1.56 8.29 -1.45
CA LEU A 153 2.82 7.64 -1.80
C LEU A 153 4.04 8.57 -1.76
N ASP A 154 3.86 9.84 -1.40
CA ASP A 154 4.95 10.79 -1.24
C ASP A 154 5.62 10.60 0.12
N THR A 155 6.79 9.95 0.10
CA THR A 155 7.54 9.64 1.31
C THR A 155 8.04 10.88 2.04
N ASP A 156 8.35 11.96 1.33
CA ASP A 156 8.84 13.20 1.94
C ASP A 156 7.69 13.88 2.69
N PHE A 157 6.52 13.99 2.04
CA PHE A 157 5.31 14.49 2.67
C PHE A 157 4.93 13.71 3.94
N LEU A 158 4.96 12.37 3.88
CA LEU A 158 4.61 11.53 5.03
C LEU A 158 5.60 11.72 6.19
N LEU A 159 6.90 11.81 5.90
CA LEU A 159 7.93 12.02 6.93
C LEU A 159 7.83 13.41 7.56
N GLU A 160 7.64 14.45 6.75
CA GLU A 160 7.46 15.83 7.23
C GLU A 160 6.25 15.96 8.16
N ASN A 161 5.17 15.26 7.84
CA ASN A 161 3.92 15.28 8.62
C ASN A 161 3.85 14.18 9.70
N LYS A 162 4.90 13.34 9.83
CA LYS A 162 4.97 12.23 10.80
C LYS A 162 3.80 11.26 10.68
N LEU A 163 3.37 10.99 9.45
CA LEU A 163 2.24 10.12 9.14
C LEU A 163 2.73 8.75 8.68
N HIS A 164 2.05 7.70 9.15
CA HIS A 164 2.03 6.42 8.46
C HIS A 164 1.06 6.48 7.27
N VAL A 165 1.27 5.63 6.28
CA VAL A 165 0.46 5.66 5.06
C VAL A 165 -1.03 5.41 5.35
N ALA A 166 -1.34 4.48 6.27
CA ALA A 166 -2.72 4.23 6.72
C ALA A 166 -3.39 5.48 7.30
N GLN A 167 -2.66 6.26 8.10
CA GLN A 167 -3.19 7.49 8.70
C GLN A 167 -3.46 8.58 7.65
N ALA A 168 -2.60 8.68 6.64
CA ALA A 168 -2.81 9.62 5.53
C ALA A 168 -4.06 9.28 4.72
N ILE A 169 -4.36 7.99 4.54
CA ILE A 169 -5.59 7.53 3.87
C ILE A 169 -6.82 7.83 4.69
N ASP A 170 -6.81 7.48 5.99
CA ASP A 170 -7.91 7.76 6.91
C ASP A 170 -8.26 9.26 6.87
N ALA A 171 -7.24 10.11 7.04
CA ALA A 171 -7.42 11.56 7.01
C ALA A 171 -7.97 12.06 5.66
N ALA A 172 -7.45 11.56 4.54
CA ALA A 172 -7.93 11.95 3.22
C ALA A 172 -9.38 11.52 2.99
N LEU A 173 -9.74 10.29 3.36
CA LEU A 173 -11.11 9.78 3.24
C LEU A 173 -12.07 10.53 4.13
N ASP A 174 -11.70 10.85 5.37
CA ASP A 174 -12.54 11.62 6.27
C ASP A 174 -12.85 13.00 5.68
N ILE A 175 -11.84 13.71 5.18
CA ILE A 175 -12.01 15.01 4.54
C ILE A 175 -12.89 14.91 3.29
N ILE A 176 -12.68 13.89 2.45
CA ILE A 176 -13.41 13.74 1.19
C ILE A 176 -14.87 13.33 1.42
N LEU A 177 -15.14 12.48 2.41
CA LEU A 177 -16.48 11.94 2.66
C LEU A 177 -17.34 12.82 3.57
N TYR A 178 -16.72 13.53 4.52
CA TYR A 178 -17.44 14.34 5.52
C TYR A 178 -17.20 15.84 5.40
N GLY A 179 -16.21 16.26 4.60
CA GLY A 179 -15.84 17.67 4.49
C GLY A 179 -15.06 18.17 5.71
N ILE A 180 -14.90 19.49 5.82
CA ILE A 180 -14.07 20.15 6.86
C ILE A 180 -14.87 21.10 7.77
N GLU A 181 -16.11 21.44 7.39
CA GLU A 181 -16.94 22.37 8.14
C GLU A 181 -17.64 21.64 9.29
N LYS A 182 -17.78 22.31 10.44
CA LYS A 182 -18.60 21.79 11.53
C LYS A 182 -20.06 21.86 11.13
N GLU A 183 -20.80 20.75 11.28
CA GLU A 183 -22.25 20.79 11.12
C GLU A 183 -22.86 21.78 12.14
N ASN A 184 -23.22 22.97 11.68
CA ASN A 184 -24.05 23.89 12.46
C ASN A 184 -25.47 23.32 12.46
N LYS A 185 -25.95 22.92 13.64
CA LYS A 185 -27.31 22.38 13.83
C LYS A 185 -28.43 23.40 13.61
N ASP A 186 -28.10 24.65 13.28
CA ASP A 186 -29.02 25.78 13.35
C ASP A 186 -29.47 26.34 11.98
N ASP A 187 -29.04 25.78 10.85
CA ASP A 187 -29.56 26.16 9.52
C ASP A 187 -30.51 25.06 8.99
N LYS A 188 -31.71 25.01 9.55
CA LYS A 188 -32.90 24.39 8.95
C LYS A 188 -34.12 25.30 9.10
#